data_AF-A0A0R1WF31-F1
#
_entry.id   AF-A0A0R1WF31-F1
#
_cell.length_a   1.000
_cell.length_b   1.000
_cell.length_c   1.000
_cell.angle_alpha   90.00
_cell.angle_beta   90.00
_cell.angle_gamma   90.00
#
_symmetry.space_group_name_H-M   'P 1'
#
loop_
_entity.id
_entity.type
_entity.pdbx_description
1 polymer ?
#
loop_
_entity_poly.entity_id
_entity_poly.type
_entity_poly.pdbx_seq_one_letter_code
_entity_poly.pdbx_strand_id
1 'polypeptide(L)'
;MEEANYQQLNGIALAYLGDAVYEVFIRQHLLSTGLSKPTKLQHIATHYVSAKAQAALIDLMKADELLTAEEWAYFKRGRNANSHTHAKHTSVLTYRISTGFEALMGYLQLSGQQERLAELAAWCIKQVEEGRTKHEN
;
A
#
# COMPACT_ATOMS: atom_id res chain seq x y z
N MET A 1 -24.32 11.80 -0.58
CA MET A 1 -22.93 12.19 -0.87
C MET A 1 -22.70 11.91 -2.33
N GLU A 2 -22.14 12.87 -3.07
CA GLU A 2 -21.75 12.66 -4.47
C GLU A 2 -20.59 11.66 -4.50
N GLU A 3 -20.70 10.60 -5.30
CA GLU A 3 -19.62 9.61 -5.42
C GLU A 3 -18.43 10.25 -6.13
N ALA A 4 -17.27 10.27 -5.47
CA ALA A 4 -16.06 10.80 -6.06
C ALA A 4 -15.67 9.95 -7.29
N ASN A 5 -15.58 10.58 -8.48
CA ASN A 5 -15.15 9.89 -9.68
C ASN A 5 -13.65 9.56 -9.60
N TYR A 6 -13.33 8.34 -9.15
CA TYR A 6 -11.97 7.84 -8.99
C TYR A 6 -11.14 7.88 -10.28
N GLN A 7 -11.78 7.87 -11.46
CA GLN A 7 -11.07 7.97 -12.75
C GLN A 7 -10.44 9.35 -12.93
N GLN A 8 -11.05 10.39 -12.37
CA GLN A 8 -10.60 11.79 -12.46
C GLN A 8 -9.65 12.20 -11.33
N LEU A 9 -9.55 11.40 -10.27
CA LEU A 9 -8.64 11.69 -9.16
C LEU A 9 -7.18 11.51 -9.58
N ASN A 10 -6.35 12.44 -9.11
CA ASN A 10 -4.90 12.36 -9.27
C ASN A 10 -4.31 11.29 -8.33
N GLY A 11 -3.08 10.86 -8.63
CA GLY A 11 -2.42 9.79 -7.87
C GLY A 11 -2.23 10.10 -6.38
N ILE A 12 -2.00 11.37 -6.01
CA ILE A 12 -1.83 11.77 -4.61
C ILE A 12 -3.14 11.66 -3.83
N ALA A 13 -4.27 12.05 -4.43
CA ALA A 13 -5.58 11.94 -3.80
C ALA A 13 -5.98 10.48 -3.57
N LEU A 14 -5.68 9.59 -4.53
CA LEU A 14 -5.87 8.15 -4.35
C LEU A 14 -4.97 7.60 -3.25
N ALA A 15 -3.69 7.98 -3.24
CA ALA A 15 -2.74 7.55 -2.22
C ALA A 15 -3.17 7.99 -0.81
N TYR A 16 -3.63 9.23 -0.67
CA TYR A 16 -4.13 9.76 0.60
C TYR A 16 -5.23 8.87 1.22
N LEU A 17 -6.19 8.41 0.41
CA LEU A 17 -7.22 7.48 0.89
C LEU A 17 -6.65 6.08 1.14
N GLY A 18 -5.83 5.58 0.21
CA GLY A 18 -5.31 4.23 0.25
C GLY A 18 -4.40 3.94 1.44
N ASP A 19 -3.64 4.94 1.90
CA ASP A 19 -2.86 4.86 3.14
C ASP A 19 -3.77 4.54 4.34
N ALA A 20 -4.84 5.33 4.52
CA ALA A 20 -5.80 5.11 5.61
C ALA A 20 -6.52 3.76 5.50
N VAL A 21 -6.89 3.35 4.28
CA VAL A 21 -7.56 2.07 4.02
C VAL A 21 -6.66 0.90 4.38
N TYR A 22 -5.43 0.89 3.89
CA TYR A 22 -4.48 -0.20 4.16
C TYR A 22 -4.10 -0.27 5.65
N GLU A 23 -3.90 0.88 6.30
CA GLU A 23 -3.64 0.97 7.74
C GLU A 23 -4.73 0.29 8.58
N VAL A 24 -6.01 0.42 8.20
CA VAL A 24 -7.11 -0.25 8.90
C VAL A 24 -7.00 -1.78 8.81
N PHE A 25 -6.70 -2.34 7.64
CA PHE A 25 -6.50 -3.79 7.48
C PHE A 25 -5.38 -4.30 8.39
N ILE A 26 -4.23 -3.60 8.39
CA ILE A 26 -3.08 -3.99 9.23
C ILE A 26 -3.43 -3.90 10.72
N ARG A 27 -4.08 -2.81 11.15
CA ARG A 27 -4.47 -2.67 12.56
C ARG A 27 -5.48 -3.73 13.00
N GLN A 28 -6.48 -4.04 12.17
CA GLN A 28 -7.45 -5.10 12.44
C GLN A 28 -6.78 -6.46 12.57
N HIS A 29 -5.85 -6.78 11.65
CA HIS A 29 -5.05 -8.00 11.72
C HIS A 29 -4.23 -8.07 13.01
N LEU A 30 -3.49 -7.02 13.36
CA LEU A 30 -2.67 -7.05 14.58
C LEU A 30 -3.51 -7.19 15.85
N LEU A 31 -4.67 -6.53 15.92
CA LEU A 31 -5.60 -6.69 17.04
C LEU A 31 -6.18 -8.11 17.11
N SER A 32 -6.46 -8.75 15.96
CA SER A 32 -6.99 -10.12 15.92
C SER A 32 -5.98 -11.16 16.43
N THR A 33 -4.67 -10.88 16.33
CA THR A 33 -3.61 -11.74 16.92
C THR A 33 -3.50 -11.66 18.45
N GLY A 34 -4.35 -10.88 19.11
CA GLY A 34 -4.35 -10.72 20.57
C GLY A 34 -3.34 -9.69 21.10
N LEU A 35 -2.71 -8.90 20.22
CA LEU A 35 -1.84 -7.80 20.61
C LEU A 35 -2.67 -6.58 21.03
N SER A 36 -2.41 -6.04 22.22
CA SER A 36 -3.17 -4.89 22.76
C SER A 36 -2.31 -3.72 23.24
N LYS A 37 -0.98 -3.88 23.32
CA LYS A 37 -0.08 -2.80 23.77
C LYS A 37 0.20 -1.82 22.63
N PRO A 38 -0.18 -0.52 22.73
CA PRO A 38 -0.06 0.43 21.63
C PRO A 38 1.35 0.57 21.05
N THR A 39 2.38 0.62 21.89
CA THR A 39 3.78 0.73 21.45
C THR A 39 4.22 -0.49 20.63
N LYS A 40 3.78 -1.69 21.03
CA LYS A 40 4.07 -2.93 20.32
C LYS A 40 3.29 -3.02 19.01
N LEU A 41 2.02 -2.61 19.02
CA LEU A 41 1.19 -2.52 17.80
C LEU A 41 1.83 -1.61 16.76
N GLN A 42 2.22 -0.39 17.16
CA GLN A 42 2.86 0.55 16.25
C GLN A 42 4.17 0.00 15.68
N HIS A 43 5.04 -0.54 16.55
CA HIS A 43 6.31 -1.11 16.12
C HIS A 43 6.10 -2.22 15.08
N ILE A 44 5.17 -3.15 15.33
CA ILE A 44 4.90 -4.26 14.41
C ILE A 44 4.25 -3.75 13.12
N ALA A 45 3.30 -2.81 13.21
CA ALA A 45 2.64 -2.22 12.05
C ALA A 45 3.65 -1.62 11.05
N THR A 46 4.75 -1.02 11.53
CA THR A 46 5.78 -0.45 10.63
C THR A 46 6.40 -1.46 9.66
N HIS A 47 6.39 -2.76 9.98
CA HIS A 47 6.84 -3.81 9.07
C HIS A 47 5.91 -4.05 7.88
N TYR A 48 4.66 -3.59 7.98
CA TYR A 48 3.65 -3.70 6.93
C TYR A 48 3.47 -2.40 6.16
N VAL A 49 3.50 -1.27 6.88
CA VAL A 49 3.03 0.03 6.34
C VAL A 49 4.15 1.00 5.99
N SER A 50 5.41 0.70 6.32
CA SER A 50 6.51 1.59 5.93
C SER A 50 6.69 1.63 4.41
N ALA A 51 7.18 2.76 3.89
CA ALA A 51 7.46 2.92 2.46
C ALA A 51 8.39 1.83 1.89
N LYS A 52 9.35 1.34 2.70
CA LYS A 52 10.22 0.21 2.33
C LYS A 52 9.43 -1.10 2.21
N ALA A 53 8.56 -1.39 3.17
CA ALA A 53 7.73 -2.59 3.13
C ALA A 53 6.78 -2.56 1.93
N GLN A 54 6.10 -1.44 1.70
CA GLN A 54 5.22 -1.26 0.54
C GLN A 54 5.99 -1.38 -0.78
N ALA A 55 7.21 -0.85 -0.87
CA ALA A 55 8.04 -1.02 -2.06
C ALA A 55 8.44 -2.49 -2.31
N ALA A 56 8.86 -3.19 -1.27
CA ALA A 56 9.15 -4.62 -1.36
C ALA A 56 7.91 -5.44 -1.77
N LEU A 57 6.74 -5.09 -1.25
CA LEU A 57 5.47 -5.74 -1.62
C LEU A 57 5.16 -5.55 -3.12
N ILE A 58 5.35 -4.36 -3.68
CA ILE A 58 5.16 -4.12 -5.12
C ILE A 58 6.12 -4.95 -5.97
N ASP A 59 7.38 -5.08 -5.56
CA ASP A 59 8.34 -5.92 -6.26
C ASP A 59 7.91 -7.40 -6.26
N LEU A 60 7.39 -7.88 -5.12
CA LEU A 60 6.82 -9.23 -5.02
C LEU A 60 5.54 -9.39 -5.87
N MET A 61 4.63 -8.41 -5.86
CA MET A 61 3.42 -8.44 -6.70
C MET A 61 3.76 -8.50 -8.19
N LYS A 62 4.86 -7.85 -8.60
CA LYS A 62 5.39 -7.92 -9.96
C LYS A 62 5.98 -9.29 -10.27
N ALA A 63 6.76 -9.86 -9.35
CA ALA A 63 7.37 -11.17 -9.53
C ALA A 63 6.33 -12.30 -9.58
N ASP A 64 5.28 -12.18 -8.78
CA ASP A 64 4.21 -13.18 -8.67
C ASP A 64 3.06 -12.92 -9.68
N GLU A 65 3.22 -11.95 -10.59
CA GLU A 65 2.22 -11.55 -11.62
C GLU A 65 0.81 -11.30 -11.05
N LEU A 66 0.74 -10.74 -9.83
CA LEU A 66 -0.50 -10.69 -9.05
C LEU A 66 -1.52 -9.66 -9.59
N LEU A 67 -1.03 -8.55 -10.13
CA LEU A 67 -1.85 -7.40 -10.48
C LEU A 67 -2.27 -7.38 -11.95
N THR A 68 -3.50 -6.96 -12.20
CA THR A 68 -4.03 -6.72 -13.55
C THR A 68 -3.40 -5.50 -14.22
N ALA A 69 -3.60 -5.36 -15.53
CA ALA A 69 -3.10 -4.20 -16.27
C ALA A 69 -3.70 -2.87 -15.77
N GLU A 70 -4.97 -2.86 -15.34
CA GLU A 70 -5.65 -1.69 -14.80
C GLU A 70 -5.10 -1.31 -13.42
N GLU A 71 -4.93 -2.29 -12.53
CA GLU A 71 -4.30 -2.10 -11.21
C GLU A 71 -2.89 -1.51 -11.35
N TRP A 72 -2.10 -2.02 -12.29
CA TRP A 72 -0.79 -1.44 -12.62
C TRP A 72 -0.88 0.00 -13.14
N ALA A 73 -1.95 0.36 -13.84
CA ALA A 73 -2.13 1.73 -14.32
C ALA A 73 -2.38 2.71 -13.17
N TYR A 74 -3.19 2.33 -12.18
CA TYR A 74 -3.43 3.14 -10.98
C TYR A 74 -2.21 3.21 -10.06
N PHE A 75 -1.47 2.11 -9.91
CA PHE A 75 -0.15 2.14 -9.25
C PHE A 75 0.79 3.16 -9.92
N LYS A 76 0.93 3.09 -11.25
CA LYS A 76 1.81 4.00 -12.01
C LYS A 76 1.35 5.45 -11.88
N ARG A 77 0.03 5.70 -11.80
CA ARG A 77 -0.54 7.04 -11.57
C ARG A 77 -0.08 7.64 -10.25
N GLY A 78 -0.11 6.86 -9.16
CA GLY A 78 0.44 7.27 -7.86
C GLY A 78 1.95 7.48 -7.92
N ARG A 79 2.70 6.49 -8.44
CA ARG A 79 4.17 6.53 -8.51
C ARG A 79 4.73 7.69 -9.33
N ASN A 80 4.00 8.10 -10.37
CA ASN A 80 4.40 9.19 -11.25
C ASN A 80 3.84 10.55 -10.82
N ALA A 81 3.05 10.61 -9.74
CA ALA A 81 2.57 11.88 -9.22
C ALA A 81 3.75 12.69 -8.65
N ASN A 82 3.86 13.95 -9.07
CA ASN A 82 4.95 14.82 -8.64
C ASN A 82 4.77 15.20 -7.17
N SER A 83 5.55 14.60 -6.27
CA SER A 83 5.79 15.13 -4.93
C SER A 83 7.05 16.00 -4.99
N HIS A 84 6.94 17.31 -4.71
CA HIS A 84 8.09 18.21 -4.60
C HIS A 84 8.96 17.85 -3.38
N THR A 85 9.76 16.79 -3.43
CA THR A 85 10.60 16.33 -2.32
C THR A 85 12.09 16.33 -2.70
N HIS A 86 12.91 16.96 -1.84
CA HIS A 86 14.37 17.10 -2.00
C HIS A 86 15.19 15.95 -1.38
N ALA A 87 14.63 14.73 -1.30
CA ALA A 87 15.28 13.59 -0.66
C ALA A 87 16.40 12.95 -1.52
N LYS A 88 17.25 12.12 -0.92
CA LYS A 88 18.26 11.32 -1.64
C LYS A 88 17.60 10.40 -2.68
N HIS A 89 18.23 10.18 -3.84
CA HIS A 89 17.64 9.44 -4.97
C HIS A 89 16.99 8.09 -4.61
N THR A 90 17.66 7.25 -3.82
CA THR A 90 17.09 5.95 -3.37
C THR A 90 15.85 6.13 -2.50
N SER A 91 15.86 7.13 -1.61
CA SER A 91 14.70 7.48 -0.78
C SER A 91 13.53 7.98 -1.63
N VAL A 92 13.81 8.78 -2.67
CA VAL A 92 12.81 9.28 -3.62
C VAL A 92 12.14 8.13 -4.37
N LEU A 93 12.90 7.14 -4.85
CA LEU A 93 12.31 6.00 -5.57
C LEU A 93 11.40 5.17 -4.65
N THR A 94 11.87 4.81 -3.45
CA THR A 94 11.06 4.06 -2.47
C THR A 94 9.78 4.80 -2.13
N TYR A 95 9.86 6.11 -1.89
CA TYR A 95 8.69 6.93 -1.59
C TYR A 95 7.70 6.94 -2.76
N ARG A 96 8.16 7.12 -4.00
CA ARG A 96 7.30 7.06 -5.19
C ARG A 96 6.64 5.69 -5.35
N ILE A 97 7.35 4.60 -5.10
CA ILE A 97 6.75 3.25 -5.18
C ILE A 97 5.67 3.09 -4.11
N SER A 98 5.95 3.52 -2.87
CA SER A 98 4.99 3.53 -1.76
C SER A 98 3.74 4.35 -2.09
N THR A 99 3.87 5.58 -2.62
CA THR A 99 2.73 6.37 -3.11
C THR A 99 1.95 5.66 -4.21
N GLY A 100 2.63 4.90 -5.07
CA GLY A 100 1.97 4.04 -6.06
C GLY A 100 1.15 2.92 -5.43
N PHE A 101 1.70 2.25 -4.41
CA PHE A 101 1.01 1.21 -3.64
C PHE A 101 -0.26 1.77 -2.99
N GLU A 102 -0.14 2.91 -2.32
CA GLU A 102 -1.28 3.58 -1.68
C GLU A 102 -2.33 3.98 -2.72
N ALA A 103 -1.93 4.52 -3.88
CA ALA A 103 -2.87 4.87 -4.94
C ALA A 103 -3.65 3.67 -5.50
N LEU A 104 -3.03 2.48 -5.57
CA LEU A 104 -3.70 1.24 -5.93
C LEU A 104 -4.79 0.88 -4.90
N MET A 105 -4.48 0.94 -3.61
CA MET A 105 -5.45 0.67 -2.54
C MET A 105 -6.60 1.67 -2.55
N GLY A 106 -6.30 2.96 -2.74
CA GLY A 106 -7.32 4.00 -2.86
C GLY A 106 -8.24 3.83 -4.08
N TYR A 107 -7.69 3.39 -5.22
CA TYR A 107 -8.49 3.03 -6.40
C TYR A 107 -9.47 1.90 -6.10
N LEU A 108 -8.99 0.79 -5.51
CA LEU A 108 -9.86 -0.36 -5.21
C LEU A 108 -10.97 0.03 -4.22
N GLN A 109 -10.65 0.86 -3.23
CA GLN A 109 -11.64 1.40 -2.29
C GLN A 109 -12.73 2.22 -2.99
N LEU A 110 -12.36 3.19 -3.84
CA LEU A 110 -13.32 4.10 -4.47
C LEU A 110 -14.08 3.49 -5.64
N SER A 111 -13.50 2.48 -6.30
CA SER A 111 -14.18 1.72 -7.33
C SER A 111 -15.13 0.65 -6.76
N GLY A 112 -15.22 0.52 -5.43
CA GLY A 112 -16.11 -0.43 -4.77
C GLY A 112 -15.64 -1.87 -4.82
N GLN A 113 -14.40 -2.14 -5.24
CA GLN A 113 -13.82 -3.47 -5.39
C GLN A 113 -13.33 -4.04 -4.04
N GLN A 114 -14.25 -4.15 -3.08
CA GLN A 114 -13.93 -4.50 -1.69
C GLN A 114 -13.35 -5.91 -1.54
N GLU A 115 -13.83 -6.88 -2.33
CA GLU A 115 -13.30 -8.25 -2.31
C GLU A 115 -11.84 -8.29 -2.77
N ARG A 116 -11.53 -7.61 -3.88
CA ARG A 116 -10.17 -7.52 -4.42
C ARG A 116 -9.24 -6.75 -3.49
N LEU A 117 -9.73 -5.67 -2.87
CA LEU A 117 -8.99 -4.92 -1.85
C LEU A 117 -8.62 -5.81 -0.66
N ALA A 118 -9.58 -6.57 -0.14
CA ALA A 118 -9.35 -7.50 0.97
C ALA A 118 -8.37 -8.62 0.59
N GLU A 119 -8.47 -9.15 -0.64
CA GLU A 119 -7.54 -10.14 -1.19
C GLU A 119 -6.09 -9.61 -1.20
N LEU A 120 -5.88 -8.42 -1.76
CA LEU A 120 -4.53 -7.83 -1.82
C LEU A 120 -4.00 -7.50 -0.42
N ALA A 121 -4.84 -7.00 0.50
CA ALA A 121 -4.43 -6.72 1.87
C ALA A 121 -4.02 -8.01 2.61
N ALA A 122 -4.81 -9.08 2.48
CA ALA A 122 -4.49 -10.39 3.07
C ALA A 122 -3.21 -10.97 2.46
N TRP A 123 -3.03 -10.84 1.15
CA TRP A 123 -1.80 -11.26 0.47
C TRP A 123 -0.58 -10.51 1.02
N CYS A 124 -0.68 -9.19 1.20
CA CYS A 124 0.40 -8.35 1.75
C CYS A 124 0.79 -8.78 3.17
N ILE A 125 -0.21 -8.99 4.03
CA ILE A 125 -0.01 -9.48 5.40
C ILE A 125 0.78 -10.79 5.38
N LYS A 126 0.33 -11.76 4.57
CA LYS A 126 1.01 -13.06 4.42
C LYS A 126 2.46 -12.90 4.00
N GLN A 127 2.77 -12.05 3.01
CA GLN A 127 4.16 -11.88 2.52
C GLN A 127 5.08 -11.28 3.60
N VAL A 128 4.57 -10.34 4.39
CA VAL A 128 5.32 -9.73 5.49
C VAL A 128 5.57 -10.77 6.61
N GLU A 129 4.57 -11.56 6.95
CA GLU A 129 4.68 -12.62 7.98
C GLU A 129 5.60 -13.77 7.56
N GLU A 130 5.60 -14.14 6.29
CA GLU A 130 6.54 -15.09 5.68
C GLU A 130 7.96 -14.51 5.54
N GLY A 131 8.14 -13.22 5.83
CA GLY A 131 9.44 -12.54 5.82
C GLY A 131 9.97 -12.21 4.42
N ARG A 132 9.16 -12.36 3.36
CA ARG A 132 9.56 -12.10 1.96
C ARG A 132 9.87 -10.61 1.69
N THR A 133 9.43 -9.71 2.57
CA THR A 133 9.69 -8.25 2.46
C THR A 133 10.99 -7.80 3.12
N LYS A 134 11.70 -8.70 3.81
CA LYS A 134 13.03 -8.42 4.36
C LYS A 134 14.04 -8.52 3.21
N HIS A 135 14.53 -7.39 2.73
CA HIS A 135 15.78 -7.41 1.98
C HIS A 135 16.89 -7.87 2.92
N GLU A 136 17.61 -8.94 2.57
CA GLU A 136 18.90 -9.24 3.21
C GLU A 136 19.75 -7.97 3.10
N ASN A 137 20.27 -7.51 4.25
CA ASN A 137 21.16 -6.35 4.32
C ASN A 137 22.47 -6.62 3.58
#